data_AF-A0A133UJJ1-F1
#
_entry.id   AF-A0A133UJJ1-F1
#
_cell.length_a   1.000
_cell.length_b   1.000
_cell.length_c   1.000
_cell.angle_alpha   90.00
_cell.angle_beta   90.00
_cell.angle_gamma   90.00
#
_symmetry.space_group_name_H-M   'P 1'
#
loop_
_entity.id
_entity.type
_entity.pdbx_description
1 polymer ?
#
loop_
_entity_poly.entity_id
_entity_poly.type
_entity_poly.pdbx_seq_one_letter_code
_entity_poly.pdbx_strand_id
1 'polypeptide(L)'
;MPILHIGIDDTDSKQGMCTTYVGAIAVARLKEKKVKLIGTPHLIRLNPNWIHKTRGNCSVSFKVKAKESQIPQIKNIVIETVEELAELQIKETTPGVAFYQGEKIPDELKTFSKKVVQEIVTIEQAENLANKIGAEVRKFRKGRGIIGALAAIGHLLEEDYTYELIAYRIEENRGTQRKINKKSVERLNEKTYPETFDNLDFESGDIQITPHTPCPILY
;
A
#
# COMPACT_ATOMS: atom_id res chain seq x y z
N MET A 1 -17.70 18.44 3.71
CA MET A 1 -17.44 17.00 3.51
C MET A 1 -16.03 16.74 4.00
N PRO A 2 -15.85 16.04 5.13
CA PRO A 2 -14.53 15.70 5.66
C PRO A 2 -13.66 14.95 4.65
N ILE A 3 -12.35 15.06 4.86
CA ILE A 3 -11.34 14.22 4.22
C ILE A 3 -11.01 13.08 5.18
N LEU A 4 -11.14 11.85 4.69
CA LEU A 4 -10.73 10.65 5.40
C LEU A 4 -9.48 10.09 4.71
N HIS A 5 -8.39 9.98 5.45
CA HIS A 5 -7.16 9.33 5.05
C HIS A 5 -7.18 7.89 5.54
N ILE A 6 -6.82 6.96 4.66
CA ILE A 6 -6.90 5.52 4.89
C ILE A 6 -5.53 4.94 4.60
N GLY A 7 -4.99 4.14 5.50
CA GLY A 7 -3.74 3.40 5.34
C GLY A 7 -3.96 1.91 5.51
N ILE A 8 -3.27 1.08 4.72
CA ILE A 8 -3.34 -0.39 4.75
C ILE A 8 -1.92 -0.94 4.64
N ASP A 9 -1.61 -1.94 5.46
CA ASP A 9 -0.30 -2.60 5.44
C ASP A 9 -0.38 -4.07 5.92
N ASP A 10 0.68 -4.83 5.60
CA ASP A 10 0.97 -6.19 6.07
C ASP A 10 -0.15 -7.19 5.73
N THR A 11 -0.73 -7.06 4.52
CA THR A 11 -1.83 -7.93 4.04
C THR A 11 -1.35 -9.15 3.27
N ASP A 12 -0.10 -9.13 2.80
CA ASP A 12 0.52 -10.17 1.98
C ASP A 12 1.41 -11.12 2.76
N SER A 13 1.86 -12.17 2.07
CA SER A 13 2.86 -13.09 2.59
C SER A 13 3.85 -13.54 1.51
N LYS A 14 4.75 -14.45 1.86
CA LYS A 14 5.63 -15.11 0.89
C LYS A 14 4.88 -16.04 -0.08
N GLN A 15 3.68 -16.49 0.28
CA GLN A 15 2.88 -17.43 -0.50
C GLN A 15 2.05 -16.74 -1.58
N GLY A 16 1.61 -15.50 -1.34
CA GLY A 16 0.82 -14.77 -2.31
C GLY A 16 0.38 -13.39 -1.81
N MET A 17 -0.63 -12.88 -2.50
CA MET A 17 -1.23 -11.56 -2.27
C MET A 17 -0.24 -10.39 -2.41
N CYS A 18 -0.74 -9.16 -2.30
CA CYS A 18 0.06 -7.94 -2.27
C CYS A 18 -0.74 -6.82 -1.62
N THR A 19 -0.12 -6.05 -0.73
CA THR A 19 -0.75 -4.88 -0.09
C THR A 19 -1.26 -3.84 -1.10
N THR A 20 -0.59 -3.67 -2.24
CA THR A 20 -1.08 -2.78 -3.29
C THR A 20 -2.36 -3.31 -3.95
N TYR A 21 -2.47 -4.63 -4.16
CA TYR A 21 -3.66 -5.25 -4.73
C TYR A 21 -4.87 -5.09 -3.79
N VAL A 22 -4.69 -5.33 -2.49
CA VAL A 22 -5.75 -5.14 -1.49
C VAL A 22 -6.20 -3.68 -1.47
N GLY A 23 -5.26 -2.73 -1.50
CA GLY A 23 -5.57 -1.30 -1.61
C GLY A 23 -6.32 -0.95 -2.90
N ALA A 24 -5.91 -1.49 -4.04
CA ALA A 24 -6.57 -1.27 -5.32
C ALA A 24 -8.01 -1.80 -5.34
N ILE A 25 -8.26 -2.98 -4.78
CA ILE A 25 -9.62 -3.54 -4.65
C ILE A 25 -10.47 -2.70 -3.69
N ALA A 26 -9.91 -2.24 -2.57
CA ALA A 26 -10.63 -1.37 -1.65
C ALA A 26 -11.05 -0.07 -2.36
N VAL A 27 -10.16 0.55 -3.13
CA VAL A 27 -10.46 1.74 -3.93
C VAL A 27 -11.52 1.45 -5.00
N ALA A 28 -11.47 0.30 -5.67
CA ALA A 28 -12.46 -0.10 -6.66
C ALA A 28 -13.86 -0.25 -6.04
N ARG A 29 -13.97 -0.97 -4.92
CA ARG A 29 -15.23 -1.15 -4.17
C ARG A 29 -15.81 0.19 -3.69
N LEU A 30 -14.96 1.11 -3.25
CA LEU A 30 -15.39 2.46 -2.87
C LEU A 30 -15.92 3.27 -4.07
N LYS A 31 -15.27 3.16 -5.24
CA LYS A 31 -15.75 3.80 -6.48
C LYS A 31 -17.11 3.27 -6.92
N GLU A 32 -17.37 1.97 -6.78
CA GLU A 32 -18.68 1.37 -7.06
C GLU A 32 -19.79 1.97 -6.17
N LYS A 33 -19.45 2.33 -4.93
CA LYS A 33 -20.35 3.06 -4.02
C LYS A 33 -20.36 4.58 -4.23
N LYS A 34 -19.80 5.06 -5.36
CA LYS A 34 -19.72 6.48 -5.74
C LYS A 34 -18.95 7.35 -4.73
N VAL A 35 -18.01 6.75 -3.99
CA VAL A 35 -17.12 7.49 -3.08
C VAL A 35 -15.98 8.10 -3.91
N LYS A 36 -15.78 9.41 -3.79
CA LYS A 36 -14.78 10.13 -4.57
C LYS A 36 -13.41 10.07 -3.89
N LEU A 37 -12.43 9.51 -4.61
CA LEU A 37 -11.02 9.57 -4.24
C LEU A 37 -10.45 10.98 -4.49
N ILE A 38 -9.53 11.41 -3.64
CA ILE A 38 -8.76 12.65 -3.79
C ILE A 38 -7.35 12.27 -4.22
N GLY A 39 -6.98 12.66 -5.45
CA GLY A 39 -5.68 12.32 -6.02
C GLY A 39 -5.54 10.83 -6.31
N THR A 40 -4.29 10.37 -6.37
CA THR A 40 -3.91 8.96 -6.53
C THR A 40 -3.61 8.31 -5.17
N PRO A 41 -3.77 6.99 -5.04
CA PRO A 41 -3.20 6.26 -3.90
C PRO A 41 -1.67 6.44 -3.84
N HIS A 42 -1.12 6.40 -2.64
CA HIS A 42 0.31 6.43 -2.39
C HIS A 42 0.80 5.01 -2.05
N LEU A 43 1.93 4.62 -2.63
CA LEU A 43 2.70 3.43 -2.25
C LEU A 43 3.94 3.93 -1.50
N ILE A 44 4.05 3.59 -0.22
CA ILE A 44 5.12 4.08 0.65
C ILE A 44 6.04 2.92 1.00
N ARG A 45 7.31 3.03 0.56
CA ARG A 45 8.37 2.12 0.99
C ARG A 45 8.82 2.49 2.40
N LEU A 46 8.80 1.52 3.31
CA LEU A 46 9.23 1.66 4.70
C LEU A 46 10.68 1.19 4.84
N ASN A 47 11.19 1.09 6.09
CA ASN A 47 12.58 0.73 6.36
C ASN A 47 13.01 -0.57 5.64
N PRO A 48 13.92 -0.53 4.66
CA PRO A 48 14.29 -1.72 3.90
C PRO A 48 15.08 -2.72 4.75
N ASN A 49 15.62 -2.34 5.92
CA ASN A 49 16.41 -3.21 6.78
C ASN A 49 15.57 -3.97 7.82
N TRP A 50 14.25 -3.81 7.82
CA TRP A 50 13.37 -4.49 8.77
C TRP A 50 13.39 -6.02 8.61
N ILE A 51 13.64 -6.75 9.70
CA ILE A 51 13.83 -8.22 9.67
C ILE A 51 12.55 -9.00 9.35
N HIS A 52 11.39 -8.45 9.69
CA HIS A 52 10.11 -9.11 9.46
C HIS A 52 9.36 -8.55 8.24
N LYS A 53 10.06 -7.84 7.34
CA LYS A 53 9.49 -7.34 6.10
C LYS A 53 9.00 -8.48 5.21
N THR A 54 7.87 -8.27 4.54
CA THR A 54 7.56 -8.99 3.30
C THR A 54 8.46 -8.44 2.18
N ARG A 55 8.39 -9.01 0.97
CA ARG A 55 9.21 -8.51 -0.14
C ARG A 55 8.82 -7.06 -0.45
N GLY A 56 9.77 -6.14 -0.31
CA GLY A 56 9.61 -4.73 -0.66
C GLY A 56 9.11 -3.81 0.45
N ASN A 57 8.77 -4.32 1.65
CA ASN A 57 8.35 -3.56 2.85
C ASN A 57 7.56 -2.27 2.54
N CYS A 58 6.36 -2.40 1.95
CA CYS A 58 5.57 -1.25 1.54
C CYS A 58 4.16 -1.26 2.12
N SER A 59 3.68 -0.08 2.43
CA SER A 59 2.30 0.19 2.82
C SER A 59 1.61 1.06 1.76
N VAL A 60 0.28 1.10 1.77
CA VAL A 60 -0.49 1.95 0.87
C VAL A 60 -1.39 2.90 1.64
N SER A 61 -1.55 4.12 1.13
CA SER A 61 -2.55 5.05 1.63
C SER A 61 -3.34 5.70 0.52
N PHE A 62 -4.54 6.16 0.83
CA PHE A 62 -5.38 6.90 -0.10
C PHE A 62 -6.38 7.77 0.65
N LYS A 63 -6.93 8.78 -0.04
CA LYS A 63 -7.77 9.82 0.55
C LYS A 63 -9.13 9.86 -0.12
N VAL A 64 -10.19 9.97 0.66
CA VAL A 64 -11.56 10.13 0.13
C VAL A 64 -12.22 11.38 0.68
N LYS A 65 -13.08 11.99 -0.13
CA LYS A 65 -13.98 13.06 0.30
C LYS A 65 -15.38 12.48 0.46
N ALA A 66 -15.89 12.44 1.68
CA ALA A 66 -17.15 11.78 2.00
C ALA A 66 -18.04 12.65 2.90
N LYS A 67 -19.34 12.36 2.97
CA LYS A 67 -20.23 12.91 4.01
C LYS A 67 -20.00 12.14 5.31
N GLU A 68 -20.25 12.79 6.45
CA GLU A 68 -20.11 12.14 7.77
C GLU A 68 -20.88 10.81 7.86
N SER A 69 -22.11 10.80 7.34
CA SER A 69 -22.97 9.61 7.31
C SER A 69 -22.43 8.45 6.45
N GLN A 70 -21.49 8.70 5.53
CA GLN A 70 -20.88 7.68 4.69
C GLN A 70 -19.60 7.10 5.31
N ILE A 71 -18.98 7.77 6.29
CA ILE A 71 -17.71 7.35 6.88
C ILE A 71 -17.76 5.95 7.48
N PRO A 72 -18.80 5.56 8.27
CA PRO A 72 -18.88 4.21 8.80
C PRO A 72 -18.90 3.15 7.70
N GLN A 73 -19.66 3.39 6.63
CA GLN A 73 -19.74 2.47 5.49
C GLN A 73 -18.40 2.36 4.75
N ILE A 74 -17.69 3.48 4.56
CA ILE A 74 -16.36 3.49 3.93
C ILE A 74 -15.37 2.67 4.75
N LYS A 75 -15.35 2.88 6.07
CA LYS A 75 -14.48 2.11 6.99
C LYS A 75 -14.78 0.62 6.90
N ASN A 76 -16.07 0.24 6.94
CA ASN A 76 -16.47 -1.16 6.84
C ASN A 76 -16.03 -1.79 5.51
N ILE A 77 -16.23 -1.12 4.37
CA ILE A 77 -15.78 -1.62 3.07
C ILE A 77 -14.27 -1.90 3.06
N VAL A 78 -13.47 -0.99 3.61
CA VAL A 78 -12.01 -1.17 3.68
C VAL A 78 -11.65 -2.34 4.60
N ILE A 79 -12.26 -2.41 5.78
CA ILE A 79 -12.01 -3.48 6.76
C ILE A 79 -12.39 -4.84 6.19
N GLU A 80 -13.59 -4.98 5.61
CA GLU A 80 -14.08 -6.20 4.96
C GLU A 80 -13.18 -6.62 3.80
N THR A 81 -12.70 -5.67 3.00
CA THR A 81 -11.77 -5.97 1.90
C THR A 81 -10.44 -6.52 2.40
N VAL A 82 -9.91 -5.97 3.49
CA VAL A 82 -8.69 -6.50 4.12
C VAL A 82 -8.95 -7.86 4.75
N GLU A 83 -10.08 -8.05 5.41
CA GLU A 83 -10.46 -9.31 6.04
C GLU A 83 -10.62 -10.45 5.02
N GLU A 84 -11.21 -10.16 3.87
CA GLU A 84 -11.45 -11.11 2.79
C GLU A 84 -10.17 -11.47 2.01
N LEU A 85 -9.30 -10.49 1.74
CA LEU A 85 -8.17 -10.69 0.82
C LEU A 85 -6.83 -10.93 1.52
N ALA A 86 -6.64 -10.44 2.74
CA ALA A 86 -5.37 -10.64 3.43
C ALA A 86 -5.16 -12.12 3.77
N GLU A 87 -3.91 -12.57 3.79
CA GLU A 87 -3.59 -13.97 4.11
C GLU A 87 -3.62 -14.24 5.63
N LEU A 88 -4.81 -14.04 6.22
CA LEU A 88 -5.12 -14.23 7.65
C LEU A 88 -5.04 -15.69 8.13
N GLN A 89 -4.60 -16.62 7.29
CA GLN A 89 -4.22 -17.99 7.63
C GLN A 89 -2.70 -18.11 7.91
N ILE A 90 -1.86 -17.18 7.44
CA ILE A 90 -0.39 -17.27 7.53
C ILE A 90 0.14 -16.48 8.73
N LYS A 91 0.68 -17.16 9.76
CA LYS A 91 1.02 -16.57 11.07
C LYS A 91 1.78 -15.23 11.03
N GLU A 92 2.65 -15.05 10.05
CA GLU A 92 3.50 -13.87 9.87
C GLU A 92 2.75 -12.64 9.31
N THR A 93 1.61 -12.86 8.65
CA THR A 93 0.77 -11.80 8.07
C THR A 93 -0.11 -11.20 9.18
N THR A 94 0.19 -9.95 9.56
CA THR A 94 -0.48 -9.27 10.68
C THR A 94 -1.05 -7.91 10.26
N PRO A 95 -2.11 -7.91 9.42
CA PRO A 95 -2.59 -6.71 8.76
C PRO A 95 -3.00 -5.60 9.72
N GLY A 96 -2.88 -4.37 9.25
CA GLY A 96 -3.38 -3.20 9.94
C GLY A 96 -4.01 -2.21 8.99
N VAL A 97 -5.09 -1.59 9.45
CA VAL A 97 -5.75 -0.48 8.76
C VAL A 97 -5.76 0.72 9.69
N ALA A 98 -5.45 1.90 9.17
CA ALA A 98 -5.53 3.15 9.89
C ALA A 98 -6.50 4.10 9.18
N PHE A 99 -7.24 4.88 9.97
CA PHE A 99 -8.16 5.90 9.52
C PHE A 99 -7.86 7.19 10.26
N TYR A 100 -7.67 8.28 9.51
CA TYR A 100 -7.49 9.60 10.09
C TYR A 100 -8.41 10.60 9.38
N GLN A 101 -9.24 11.30 10.15
CA GLN A 101 -10.16 12.31 9.63
C GLN A 101 -9.59 13.69 9.92
N GLY A 102 -9.29 14.45 8.86
CA GLY A 102 -8.69 15.76 8.99
C GLY A 102 -8.27 16.36 7.65
N GLU A 103 -8.33 17.68 7.54
CA GLU A 103 -7.88 18.37 6.32
C GLU A 103 -6.35 18.34 6.18
N LYS A 104 -5.64 18.42 7.30
CA LYS A 104 -4.18 18.41 7.37
C LYS A 104 -3.71 17.22 8.19
N ILE A 105 -2.59 16.63 7.77
CA ILE A 105 -1.91 15.60 8.54
C ILE A 105 -1.11 16.26 9.68
N PRO A 106 -1.28 15.82 10.94
CA PRO A 106 -0.53 16.34 12.09
C PRO A 106 0.97 16.10 11.95
N ASP A 107 1.79 17.01 12.47
CA ASP A 107 3.24 16.89 12.39
C ASP A 107 3.76 15.68 13.18
N GLU A 108 3.05 15.23 14.22
CA GLU A 108 3.37 13.96 14.89
C GLU A 108 3.25 12.75 13.97
N LEU A 109 2.24 12.72 13.09
CA LEU A 109 2.06 11.61 12.15
C LEU A 109 3.11 11.64 11.04
N LYS A 110 3.51 12.83 10.57
CA LYS A 110 4.63 13.00 9.63
C LYS A 110 5.95 12.56 10.25
N THR A 111 6.22 12.98 11.49
CA THR A 111 7.42 12.61 12.25
C THR A 111 7.47 11.10 12.46
N PHE A 112 6.34 10.49 12.82
CA PHE A 112 6.24 9.04 12.95
C PHE A 112 6.48 8.33 11.63
N SER A 113 5.91 8.80 10.52
CA SER A 113 6.17 8.24 9.19
C SER A 113 7.67 8.23 8.86
N LYS A 114 8.35 9.37 9.05
CA LYS A 114 9.80 9.46 8.87
C LYS A 114 10.56 8.48 9.77
N LYS A 115 10.15 8.37 11.04
CA LYS A 115 10.74 7.41 11.97
C LYS A 115 10.57 5.96 11.52
N VAL A 116 9.39 5.56 11.00
CA VAL A 116 9.15 4.21 10.50
C VAL A 116 10.01 3.88 9.27
N VAL A 117 10.33 4.88 8.44
CA VAL A 117 11.24 4.70 7.30
C VAL A 117 12.70 4.52 7.77
N GLN A 118 13.10 5.21 8.84
CA GLN A 118 14.51 5.29 9.26
C GLN A 118 14.90 4.32 10.38
N GLU A 119 13.94 3.91 11.22
CA GLU A 119 14.18 3.19 12.48
C GLU A 119 13.23 2.00 12.64
N ILE A 120 13.42 1.24 13.73
CA ILE A 120 12.50 0.18 14.15
C ILE A 120 11.50 0.78 15.14
N VAL A 121 10.21 0.58 14.86
CA VAL A 121 9.10 1.11 15.65
C VAL A 121 8.26 -0.04 16.22
N THR A 122 7.75 0.14 17.45
CA THR A 122 6.91 -0.86 18.13
C THR A 122 5.42 -0.62 17.87
N ILE A 123 4.61 -1.67 18.08
CA ILE A 123 3.14 -1.58 17.98
C ILE A 123 2.60 -0.60 19.03
N GLU A 124 3.13 -0.63 20.24
CA GLU A 124 2.74 0.28 21.32
C GLU A 124 2.98 1.76 20.94
N GLN A 125 4.11 2.08 20.30
CA GLN A 125 4.37 3.43 19.78
C GLN A 125 3.32 3.87 18.75
N ALA A 126 2.89 2.95 17.88
CA ALA A 126 1.85 3.22 16.89
C ALA A 126 0.47 3.43 17.54
N GLU A 127 0.11 2.63 18.55
CA GLU A 127 -1.14 2.78 19.31
C GLU A 127 -1.19 4.08 20.10
N ASN A 128 -0.09 4.41 20.79
CA ASN A 128 0.03 5.66 21.53
C ASN A 128 -0.11 6.87 20.61
N LEU A 129 0.50 6.82 19.42
CA LEU A 129 0.32 7.88 18.43
C LEU A 129 -1.13 7.96 17.95
N ALA A 130 -1.74 6.84 17.57
CA ALA A 130 -3.11 6.82 17.06
C ALA A 130 -4.10 7.44 18.07
N ASN A 131 -3.99 7.04 19.34
CA ASN A 131 -4.77 7.62 20.42
C ASN A 131 -4.52 9.12 20.60
N LYS A 132 -3.25 9.55 20.55
CA LYS A 132 -2.87 10.96 20.70
C LYS A 132 -3.48 11.85 19.61
N ILE A 133 -3.47 11.40 18.36
CA ILE A 133 -3.94 12.19 17.21
C ILE A 133 -5.42 11.97 16.87
N GLY A 134 -6.11 11.08 17.59
CA GLY A 134 -7.49 10.69 17.28
C GLY A 134 -7.64 9.87 16.00
N ALA A 135 -6.60 9.12 15.59
CA ALA A 135 -6.71 8.17 14.49
C ALA A 135 -7.32 6.85 14.99
N GLU A 136 -8.18 6.25 14.17
CA GLU A 136 -8.74 4.94 14.43
C GLU A 136 -7.90 3.87 13.75
N VAL A 137 -7.59 2.79 14.46
CA VAL A 137 -6.81 1.67 13.92
C VAL A 137 -7.56 0.36 14.07
N ARG A 138 -7.58 -0.44 13.00
CA ARG A 138 -8.08 -1.82 13.02
C ARG A 138 -6.89 -2.76 12.91
N LYS A 139 -6.64 -3.50 13.98
CA LYS A 139 -5.65 -4.58 14.03
C LYS A 139 -6.29 -5.90 13.63
N PHE A 140 -5.61 -6.65 12.76
CA PHE A 140 -5.87 -8.06 12.53
C PHE A 140 -4.76 -8.88 13.18
N ARG A 141 -5.12 -9.91 13.95
CA ARG A 141 -4.16 -10.72 14.74
C ARG A 141 -3.31 -9.83 15.65
N LYS A 142 -1.97 -9.93 15.56
CA LYS A 142 -1.05 -9.06 16.32
C LYS A 142 -1.10 -7.60 15.88
N GLY A 143 -1.56 -7.33 14.66
CA GLY A 143 -1.83 -5.97 14.16
C GLY A 143 -0.59 -5.11 13.92
N ARG A 144 0.55 -5.69 13.54
CA ARG A 144 1.77 -4.92 13.28
C ARG A 144 1.60 -3.93 12.12
N GLY A 145 0.77 -4.26 11.12
CA GLY A 145 0.51 -3.40 9.97
C GLY A 145 -0.02 -2.01 10.33
N ILE A 146 -0.49 -1.75 11.56
CA ILE A 146 -0.88 -0.39 11.94
C ILE A 146 0.30 0.58 11.89
N ILE A 147 1.54 0.09 12.07
CA ILE A 147 2.76 0.89 11.97
C ILE A 147 2.89 1.44 10.54
N GLY A 148 2.86 0.56 9.54
CA GLY A 148 2.98 0.97 8.14
C GLY A 148 1.74 1.69 7.63
N ALA A 149 0.54 1.35 8.10
CA ALA A 149 -0.70 2.05 7.75
C ALA A 149 -0.68 3.51 8.22
N LEU A 150 -0.28 3.77 9.47
CA LEU A 150 -0.09 5.13 9.98
C LEU A 150 1.05 5.85 9.25
N ALA A 151 2.18 5.18 9.04
CA ALA A 151 3.28 5.75 8.27
C ALA A 151 2.87 6.14 6.85
N ALA A 152 2.04 5.34 6.19
CA ALA A 152 1.54 5.61 4.84
C ALA A 152 0.67 6.87 4.79
N ILE A 153 -0.17 7.09 5.80
CA ILE A 153 -0.98 8.32 5.93
C ILE A 153 -0.06 9.52 6.21
N GLY A 154 0.95 9.35 7.06
CA GLY A 154 1.90 10.39 7.43
C GLY A 154 2.87 10.80 6.33
N HIS A 155 3.02 10.01 5.27
CA HIS A 155 3.95 10.28 4.18
C HIS A 155 3.26 11.01 3.02
N LEU A 156 3.50 12.32 2.93
CA LEU A 156 2.76 13.19 2.02
C LEU A 156 3.32 13.27 0.60
N LEU A 157 4.54 12.77 0.35
CA LEU A 157 5.22 12.84 -0.96
C LEU A 157 5.31 14.29 -1.49
N GLU A 158 5.71 15.24 -0.63
CA GLU A 158 5.73 16.67 -0.97
C GLU A 158 7.02 17.15 -1.65
N GLU A 159 8.15 16.47 -1.41
CA GLU A 159 9.46 16.89 -1.93
C GLU A 159 9.83 16.13 -3.20
N ASP A 160 10.03 14.80 -3.09
CA ASP A 160 10.42 13.92 -4.18
C ASP A 160 9.55 12.66 -4.17
N TYR A 161 9.11 12.26 -5.36
CA TYR A 161 8.28 11.09 -5.57
C TYR A 161 8.28 10.67 -7.03
N THR A 162 7.96 9.41 -7.26
CA THR A 162 7.87 8.82 -8.59
C THR A 162 6.47 8.24 -8.79
N TYR A 163 6.11 7.96 -10.03
CA TYR A 163 4.89 7.26 -10.37
C TYR A 163 5.19 5.80 -10.71
N GLU A 164 4.41 4.88 -10.14
CA GLU A 164 4.48 3.46 -10.46
C GLU A 164 3.10 3.00 -10.96
N LEU A 165 3.02 2.53 -12.20
CA LEU A 165 1.82 1.93 -12.76
C LEU A 165 1.87 0.43 -12.51
N ILE A 166 0.91 -0.07 -11.73
CA ILE A 166 0.84 -1.49 -11.37
C ILE A 166 -0.31 -2.15 -12.12
N ALA A 167 0.01 -3.12 -12.96
CA ALA A 167 -0.95 -4.00 -13.60
C ALA A 167 -1.10 -5.29 -12.80
N TYR A 168 -2.33 -5.78 -12.62
CA TYR A 168 -2.60 -7.01 -11.87
C TYR A 168 -3.02 -8.16 -12.78
N ARG A 169 -2.63 -9.38 -12.39
CA ARG A 169 -3.02 -10.65 -13.01
C ARG A 169 -4.42 -11.05 -12.56
N ILE A 170 -5.17 -11.62 -13.50
CA ILE A 170 -6.35 -12.43 -13.18
C ILE A 170 -5.96 -13.62 -12.31
N GLU A 171 -6.91 -14.14 -11.54
CA GLU A 171 -6.65 -15.10 -10.46
C GLU A 171 -6.05 -16.40 -10.98
N GLU A 172 -6.51 -16.87 -12.13
CA GLU A 172 -6.08 -18.11 -12.80
C GLU A 172 -4.60 -18.07 -13.21
N ASN A 173 -4.04 -16.87 -13.36
CA ASN A 173 -2.65 -16.65 -13.75
C ASN A 173 -1.72 -16.35 -12.56
N ARG A 174 -2.20 -16.38 -11.32
CA ARG A 174 -1.35 -16.19 -10.13
C ARG A 174 -0.51 -17.45 -9.90
N GLY A 175 0.72 -17.28 -9.41
CA GLY A 175 1.68 -18.38 -9.25
C GLY A 175 2.31 -18.94 -10.53
N THR A 176 1.71 -18.73 -11.71
CA THR A 176 2.29 -19.16 -12.99
C THR A 176 3.37 -18.19 -13.49
N GLN A 177 4.16 -18.61 -14.49
CA GLN A 177 5.12 -17.73 -15.14
C GLN A 177 4.41 -16.59 -15.89
N ARG A 178 4.94 -15.37 -15.71
CA ARG A 178 4.43 -14.17 -16.39
C ARG A 178 4.73 -14.25 -17.89
N LYS A 179 3.70 -14.04 -18.71
CA LYS A 179 3.82 -14.02 -20.17
C LYS A 179 4.05 -12.58 -20.62
N ILE A 180 5.31 -12.15 -20.63
CA ILE A 180 5.72 -10.78 -21.02
C ILE A 180 6.63 -10.86 -22.24
N ASN A 181 6.36 -10.00 -23.23
CA ASN A 181 7.18 -9.91 -24.43
C ASN A 181 8.39 -8.99 -24.17
N LYS A 182 9.59 -9.56 -24.03
CA LYS A 182 10.84 -8.82 -23.77
C LYS A 182 11.10 -7.71 -24.79
N LYS A 183 10.93 -7.98 -26.09
CA LYS A 183 11.07 -6.96 -27.16
C LYS A 183 10.09 -5.82 -27.04
N SER A 184 8.97 -6.02 -26.33
CA SER A 184 8.04 -4.93 -26.04
C SER A 184 8.51 -4.05 -24.90
N VAL A 185 9.18 -4.62 -23.90
CA VAL A 185 9.77 -3.87 -22.77
C VAL A 185 11.00 -3.10 -23.23
N GLU A 186 11.86 -3.71 -24.06
CA GLU A 186 13.01 -3.04 -24.69
C GLU A 186 12.56 -1.79 -25.45
N ARG A 187 11.54 -1.93 -26.31
CA ARG A 187 10.97 -0.81 -27.06
C ARG A 187 10.30 0.25 -26.17
N LEU A 188 9.69 -0.14 -25.05
CA LEU A 188 9.16 0.83 -24.08
C LEU A 188 10.34 1.67 -23.57
N ASN A 189 11.37 1.01 -23.06
CA ASN A 189 12.54 1.65 -22.47
C ASN A 189 13.27 2.57 -23.48
N GLU A 190 13.49 2.12 -24.71
CA GLU A 190 14.08 2.94 -25.78
C GLU A 190 13.28 4.21 -26.10
N LYS A 191 11.95 4.17 -25.97
CA LYS A 191 11.06 5.25 -26.39
C LYS A 191 10.71 6.24 -25.29
N THR A 192 10.80 5.83 -24.04
CA THR A 192 10.29 6.61 -22.90
C THR A 192 11.32 6.80 -21.80
N TYR A 193 12.57 6.38 -21.97
CA TYR A 193 13.63 6.76 -21.04
C TYR A 193 14.08 8.21 -21.30
N PRO A 194 14.21 9.08 -20.28
CA PRO A 194 14.14 8.77 -18.83
C PRO A 194 12.77 9.01 -18.17
N GLU A 195 11.71 9.38 -18.90
CA GLU A 195 10.38 9.62 -18.33
C GLU A 195 9.79 8.38 -17.63
N THR A 196 10.16 7.20 -18.10
CA THR A 196 10.04 5.92 -17.41
C THR A 196 11.43 5.34 -17.24
N PHE A 197 11.73 4.77 -16.08
CA PHE A 197 13.05 4.25 -15.75
C PHE A 197 12.93 2.94 -14.96
N ASP A 198 14.04 2.24 -14.78
CA ASP A 198 14.16 0.96 -14.04
C ASP A 198 13.19 -0.15 -14.50
N ASN A 199 12.72 -0.10 -15.76
CA ASN A 199 11.87 -1.14 -16.32
C ASN A 199 12.66 -2.34 -16.85
N LEU A 200 13.91 -2.09 -17.26
CA LEU A 200 14.83 -3.02 -17.89
C LEU A 200 16.25 -2.69 -17.43
N ASP A 201 17.05 -3.70 -17.10
CA ASP A 201 18.48 -3.54 -16.89
C ASP A 201 19.20 -3.55 -18.25
N PHE A 202 19.95 -2.49 -18.55
CA PHE A 202 20.67 -2.33 -19.82
C PHE A 202 21.85 -3.29 -19.97
N GLU A 203 22.49 -3.69 -18.87
CA GLU A 203 23.69 -4.53 -18.92
C GLU A 203 23.33 -6.01 -19.12
N SER A 204 22.39 -6.52 -18.32
CA SER A 204 21.94 -7.91 -18.40
C SER A 204 20.83 -8.13 -19.45
N GLY A 205 20.07 -7.07 -19.78
CA GLY A 205 18.83 -7.18 -20.53
C GLY A 205 17.68 -7.79 -19.73
N ASP A 206 17.79 -7.88 -18.40
CA ASP A 206 16.74 -8.44 -17.55
C ASP A 206 15.58 -7.47 -17.37
N ILE A 207 14.35 -8.01 -17.43
CA ILE A 207 13.13 -7.23 -17.20
C ILE A 207 12.96 -6.99 -15.71
N GLN A 208 13.04 -5.74 -15.27
CA GLN A 208 12.99 -5.35 -13.85
C GLN A 208 11.59 -4.96 -13.38
N ILE A 209 10.72 -4.48 -14.28
CA ILE A 209 9.35 -4.08 -13.95
C ILE A 209 8.49 -5.27 -13.47
N THR A 210 8.87 -6.51 -13.81
CA THR A 210 8.07 -7.69 -13.47
C THR A 210 8.60 -8.40 -12.21
N PRO A 211 7.77 -8.63 -11.18
CA PRO A 211 8.24 -9.34 -10.00
C PRO A 211 8.44 -10.84 -10.25
N HIS A 212 9.41 -11.44 -9.56
CA HIS A 212 9.68 -12.89 -9.59
C HIS A 212 8.99 -13.67 -8.46
N THR A 213 7.77 -13.26 -8.09
CA THR A 213 6.98 -13.84 -6.99
C THR A 213 5.64 -14.39 -7.48
N PRO A 214 4.97 -15.26 -6.70
CA PRO A 214 3.61 -15.71 -7.02
C PRO A 214 2.53 -14.63 -6.87
N CYS A 215 2.90 -13.39 -6.50
CA CYS A 215 2.00 -12.28 -6.19
C CYS A 215 1.07 -11.87 -7.36
N PRO A 216 0.00 -11.11 -7.11
CA PRO A 216 -0.94 -10.71 -8.15
C PRO A 216 -0.40 -9.71 -9.17
N ILE A 217 0.78 -9.10 -8.99
CA ILE A 217 1.31 -8.09 -9.92
C ILE A 217 1.76 -8.74 -11.24
N LEU A 218 1.44 -8.14 -12.37
CA LEU A 218 1.94 -8.50 -13.69
C LEU A 218 3.25 -7.77 -13.99
N TYR A 219 3.19 -6.44 -13.95
CA TYR A 219 4.29 -5.47 -13.98
C TYR A 219 3.86 -4.22 -13.21
#